data_AF-A0A7W0BUZ9-F1
#
_entry.id   AF-A0A7W0BUZ9-F1
#
_cell.length_a   1.000
_cell.length_b   1.000
_cell.length_c   1.000
_cell.angle_alpha   90.00
_cell.angle_beta   90.00
_cell.angle_gamma   90.00
#
_symmetry.space_group_name_H-M   'P 1'
#
loop_
_entity.id
_entity.type
_entity.pdbx_description
1 polymer ?
#
loop_
_entity_poly.entity_id
_entity_poly.type
_entity_poly.pdbx_seq_one_letter_code
_entity_poly.pdbx_strand_id
1 'polypeptide(L)' 'MEQQKKQWKEKATDYKTYAGVLLALSVFFYIGMLIPADQSMIAIEKKPFLLGLIVILLVGAFSFYQKAVKYIRLLRELDQ' A
#
# COMPACT_ATOMS: atom_id res chain seq x y z
N MET A 1 -12.86 -11.69 25.27
CA MET A 1 -13.25 -12.15 23.92
C MET A 1 -13.66 -10.96 23.05
N GLU A 2 -14.71 -10.22 23.41
CA GLU A 2 -15.23 -9.04 22.68
C GLU A 2 -14.19 -7.93 22.42
N GLN A 3 -13.39 -7.56 23.42
CA GLN A 3 -12.38 -6.51 23.28
C GLN A 3 -11.25 -6.89 22.30
N GLN A 4 -10.87 -8.18 22.25
CA GLN A 4 -9.83 -8.65 21.32
C GLN A 4 -10.35 -8.66 19.88
N LYS A 5 -11.61 -9.06 19.65
CA LYS A 5 -12.26 -8.95 18.33
C LYS A 5 -12.30 -7.51 17.84
N LYS A 6 -12.70 -6.57 18.70
CA LYS A 6 -12.71 -5.14 18.35
C LYS A 6 -11.33 -4.64 17.93
N GLN A 7 -10.29 -4.95 18.71
CA GLN A 7 -8.92 -4.56 18.40
C GLN A 7 -8.43 -5.15 17.06
N TRP A 8 -8.77 -6.40 16.76
CA TRP A 8 -8.35 -7.04 15.51
C TRP A 8 -9.07 -6.42 14.31
N LYS A 9 -10.32 -5.98 14.49
CA LYS A 9 -11.12 -5.33 13.44
C LYS A 9 -10.58 -3.93 13.13
N GLU A 10 -10.23 -3.17 14.17
CA GLU A 10 -9.54 -1.88 14.01
C GLU A 10 -8.21 -2.07 13.29
N LYS A 11 -7.38 -3.02 13.74
CA LYS A 11 -6.09 -3.29 13.12
C LYS A 11 -6.18 -3.72 11.66
N ALA A 12 -7.17 -4.55 11.31
CA ALA A 12 -7.47 -4.93 9.93
C ALA A 12 -7.88 -3.73 9.07
N THR A 13 -8.69 -2.83 9.63
CA THR A 13 -9.13 -1.60 8.96
C THR A 13 -7.95 -0.68 8.70
N ASP A 14 -7.06 -0.52 9.68
CA ASP A 14 -5.84 0.28 9.53
C ASP A 14 -4.96 -0.27 8.41
N TYR A 15 -4.65 -1.58 8.44
CA TYR A 15 -3.82 -2.19 7.40
C TYR A 15 -4.43 -2.07 6.00
N LYS A 16 -5.76 -2.14 5.87
CA LYS A 16 -6.46 -1.91 4.61
C LYS A 16 -6.31 -0.47 4.14
N THR A 17 -6.44 0.51 5.04
CA THR A 17 -6.26 1.93 4.75
C THR A 17 -4.82 2.22 4.32
N TYR A 18 -3.81 1.74 5.06
CA TYR A 18 -2.40 1.89 4.70
C TYR A 18 -2.09 1.27 3.33
N ALA A 19 -2.60 0.07 3.06
CA ALA A 19 -2.43 -0.56 1.75
C ALA A 19 -3.04 0.30 0.63
N GLY A 20 -4.23 0.85 0.84
CA GLY A 20 -4.89 1.75 -0.10
C GLY A 20 -4.08 3.04 -0.36
N VAL A 21 -3.57 3.68 0.69
CA VAL A 21 -2.74 4.90 0.57
C VAL A 21 -1.44 4.61 -0.18
N LEU A 22 -0.72 3.54 0.17
CA LEU A 22 0.52 3.14 -0.52
C LEU A 22 0.27 2.83 -2.00
N LEU A 23 -0.84 2.18 -2.32
CA LEU A 23 -1.24 1.90 -3.71
C LEU A 23 -1.57 3.19 -4.47
N ALA A 24 -2.33 4.11 -3.86
CA ALA A 24 -2.64 5.41 -4.45
C ALA A 24 -1.38 6.25 -4.70
N LEU A 25 -0.45 6.28 -3.75
CA LEU A 25 0.85 6.95 -3.90
C LEU A 25 1.67 6.33 -5.05
N SER A 26 1.69 5.00 -5.15
CA SER A 26 2.40 4.29 -6.22
C SER A 26 1.86 4.67 -7.61
N VAL A 27 0.53 4.68 -7.76
CA VAL A 27 -0.13 5.08 -9.02
C VAL A 27 0.12 6.56 -9.30
N PHE A 28 0.04 7.42 -8.30
CA PHE A 28 0.31 8.85 -8.44
C PHE A 28 1.74 9.12 -8.93
N PHE A 29 2.75 8.48 -8.32
CA PHE A 29 4.14 8.60 -8.76
C PHE A 29 4.36 8.04 -10.17
N TYR A 30 3.70 6.94 -10.51
CA TYR A 30 3.78 6.38 -11.86
C TYR A 30 3.18 7.32 -12.92
N ILE A 31 2.02 7.92 -12.65
CA ILE A 31 1.42 8.94 -13.52
C ILE A 31 2.34 10.16 -13.62
N GLY A 32 2.89 10.63 -12.50
CA GLY A 32 3.84 11.74 -12.48
C GLY A 32 5.11 11.50 -13.31
N MET A 33 5.51 10.23 -13.48
CA MET A 33 6.62 9.84 -14.36
C MET A 33 6.22 9.81 -15.85
N LEU A 34 4.96 9.51 -16.16
CA LEU A 34 4.45 9.49 -17.54
C LEU A 34 4.24 10.89 -18.10
N ILE A 35 4.00 11.88 -17.24
CA ILE A 35 3.91 13.29 -17.65
C ILE A 35 5.31 13.72 -18.13
N PRO A 36 5.48 14.14 -19.39
CA PRO A 36 6.73 14.69 -19.88
C PRO A 36 6.91 16.09 -19.29
N ALA A 37 7.29 16.17 -18.01
CA ALA A 37 7.94 17.35 -17.47
C ALA A 37 9.24 17.51 -18.25
N ASP A 38 9.57 18.74 -18.65
CA ASP A 38 10.75 19.07 -19.47
C ASP A 38 11.92 18.13 -19.17
N GLN A 39 12.45 17.49 -20.21
CA GLN A 39 13.51 16.47 -20.14
C GLN A 39 14.79 16.94 -19.40
N SER A 40 14.84 18.22 -19.02
CA SER A 40 15.85 18.85 -18.17
C SER A 40 15.65 18.62 -16.65
N MET A 41 14.43 18.46 -16.14
CA MET A 41 14.18 18.34 -14.68
C MET A 41 14.28 16.92 -14.15
N ILE A 42 13.90 15.92 -14.95
CA ILE A 42 14.07 14.51 -14.62
C ILE A 42 15.16 13.98 -15.57
N ALA A 43 16.42 14.23 -15.19
CA ALA A 43 17.55 13.60 -15.85
C ALA A 43 17.26 12.09 -16.00
N ILE A 44 17.53 11.54 -17.19
CA ILE A 44 17.26 10.13 -17.54
C ILE A 44 17.82 9.17 -16.48
N GLU A 45 18.86 9.59 -15.76
CA GLU A 45 19.46 8.88 -14.62
C GLU A 45 18.54 8.66 -13.41
N LYS A 46 17.55 9.53 -13.16
CA LYS A 46 16.67 9.45 -11.98
C LYS A 46 15.41 8.62 -12.22
N LYS A 47 15.05 8.34 -13.48
CA LYS A 47 13.95 7.45 -13.86
C LYS A 47 14.01 6.06 -13.20
N PRO A 48 15.14 5.32 -13.27
CA PRO A 48 15.22 3.98 -12.66
C PRO A 48 15.06 4.03 -11.13
N PHE A 49 15.58 5.08 -10.46
CA PHE A 49 15.40 5.26 -9.02
C PHE A 49 13.93 5.44 -8.65
N LEU A 50 13.21 6.28 -9.39
CA LEU A 50 11.80 6.56 -9.13
C LEU A 50 10.90 5.35 -9.43
N LEU A 51 11.23 4.55 -10.46
CA LEU A 51 10.59 3.25 -10.71
C LEU A 51 10.85 2.28 -9.55
N GLY A 52 12.09 2.21 -9.05
CA GLY A 52 12.44 1.40 -7.90
C GLY A 52 11.62 1.77 -6.66
N LEU A 53 11.45 3.07 -6.39
CA LEU A 53 10.61 3.57 -5.30
C LEU A 53 9.15 3.12 -5.46
N ILE A 54 8.57 3.25 -6.66
CA ILE A 54 7.19 2.79 -6.94
C ILE A 54 7.06 1.29 -6.67
N VAL A 55 8.02 0.47 -7.10
CA VAL A 55 8.00 -0.98 -6.85
C VAL A 55 8.04 -1.27 -5.34
N ILE A 56 8.89 -0.58 -4.57
CA ILE A 56 8.95 -0.74 -3.11
C ILE A 56 7.61 -0.36 -2.46
N LEU A 57 6.99 0.75 -2.89
CA LEU A 57 5.69 1.18 -2.38
C LEU A 57 4.59 0.15 -2.71
N LEU A 58 4.61 -0.44 -3.90
CA LEU A 58 3.67 -1.50 -4.29
C LEU A 58 3.85 -2.78 -3.48
N VAL A 59 5.10 -3.21 -3.25
CA VAL A 59 5.40 -4.36 -2.40
C VAL A 59 4.94 -4.10 -0.97
N GLY A 60 5.12 -2.88 -0.47
CA GLY A 60 4.60 -2.43 0.83
C GLY A 60 3.08 -2.47 0.89
N ALA A 61 2.40 -1.92 -0.12
CA ALA A 61 0.94 -1.94 -0.25
C ALA A 61 0.39 -3.37 -0.20
N PHE A 62 1.00 -4.27 -0.99
CA PHE A 62 0.59 -5.66 -1.06
C PHE A 62 0.83 -6.40 0.26
N SER A 63 1.96 -6.14 0.93
CA SER A 63 2.26 -6.73 2.24
C SER A 63 1.25 -6.30 3.31
N PHE A 64 0.89 -5.01 3.37
CA PHE A 64 -0.15 -4.53 4.29
C PHE A 64 -1.53 -5.07 3.94
N TYR A 65 -1.86 -5.19 2.65
CA TYR A 65 -3.11 -5.79 2.21
C TYR A 65 -3.22 -7.26 2.67
N GLN A 66 -2.17 -8.06 2.50
CA GLN A 66 -2.14 -9.44 2.98
C GLN A 66 -2.31 -9.52 4.50
N LYS A 67 -1.64 -8.64 5.26
CA LYS A 67 -1.81 -8.55 6.73
C LYS A 67 -3.26 -8.24 7.08
N ALA A 68 -3.89 -7.26 6.43
CA ALA A 68 -5.31 -6.93 6.63
C ALA A 68 -6.21 -8.14 6.38
N VAL A 69 -6.04 -8.82 5.25
CA VAL A 69 -6.82 -10.02 4.89
C VAL A 69 -6.64 -11.13 5.92
N LYS A 70 -5.42 -11.34 6.43
CA LYS A 70 -5.16 -12.34 7.47
C LYS A 70 -5.92 -12.03 8.76
N TYR A 71 -5.92 -10.78 9.23
CA TYR A 71 -6.67 -10.38 10.43
C TYR A 71 -8.19 -10.49 10.23
N ILE A 72 -8.70 -10.15 9.04
CA ILE A 72 -10.14 -10.32 8.71
C ILE A 72 -10.55 -11.79 8.70
N ARG A 73 -9.70 -12.68 8.15
CA ARG A 73 -9.97 -14.13 8.17
C ARG A 73 -10.00 -14.68 9.60
N LEU A 74 -9.04 -14.28 10.42
CA LEU A 74 -8.95 -14.72 11.82
C LEU A 74 -10.15 -14.25 12.66
N LEU A 75 -10.66 -13.04 12.40
CA LEU A 75 -11.91 -12.54 12.99
C LEU A 75 -13.12 -13.39 12.60
N ARG A 76 -13.22 -13.78 11.34
CA ARG A 76 -14.32 -14.59 10.82
C ARG A 76 -14.34 -15.99 11.44
N GLU A 77 -13.18 -16.61 11.61
CA GLU A 77 -13.05 -17.92 12.27
C GLU A 77 -13.42 -17.86 13.76
N LEU A 78 -13.20 -16.72 14.44
CA LEU A 78 -13.60 -16.52 15.83
C LEU A 78 -15.09 -16.16 16.02
N ASP A 79 -15.78 -15.76 14.96
CA ASP A 79 -17.23 -15.48 14.95
C ASP A 79 -18.06 -16.74 14.64
N GLN A 80 -17.44 -17.83 14.18
CA GLN A 80 -18.06 -19.16 14.02
C GLN A 80 -17.91 -20.00 15.29
#